data_AF-A0A1G7JWX5-F1
#
_entry.id   AF-A0A1G7JWX5-F1
#
_cell.length_a   1.000
_cell.length_b   1.000
_cell.length_c   1.000
_cell.angle_alpha   90.00
_cell.angle_beta   90.00
_cell.angle_gamma   90.00
#
_symmetry.space_group_name_H-M   'P 1'
#
loop_
_entity.id
_entity.type
_entity.pdbx_description
1 polymer ?
#
loop_
_entity_poly.entity_id
_entity_poly.type
_entity_poly.pdbx_seq_one_letter_code
_entity_poly.pdbx_strand_id
1 'polypeptide(L)'
;MINRGSALDERRGPHDDSREILVKTPGNNSSLRLNAKSQQLDDRVVWEVTLPFEDPLQLVKENKQWVALGENQADKDLIQAIGDAIDKQLAV
;
A
#
# COMPACT_ATOMS: atom_id res chain seq x y z
N MET A 1 -21.44 37.56 3.44
CA MET A 1 -22.24 36.34 3.65
C MET A 1 -21.31 35.14 3.56
N ILE A 2 -21.43 34.26 4.54
CA ILE A 2 -20.52 33.15 4.88
C ILE A 2 -20.85 31.91 4.03
N ASN A 3 -19.80 31.24 3.55
CA ASN A 3 -19.63 29.82 3.19
C ASN A 3 -20.62 29.14 2.22
N ARG A 4 -20.07 28.35 1.29
CA ARG A 4 -20.03 26.86 1.34
C ARG A 4 -19.75 26.29 -0.05
N GLY A 5 -18.72 25.45 -0.15
CA GLY A 5 -18.45 24.69 -1.37
C GLY A 5 -17.03 24.15 -1.48
N SER A 6 -16.45 23.72 -0.36
CA SER A 6 -15.39 22.70 -0.24
C SER A 6 -14.42 22.54 -1.40
N ALA A 7 -13.31 23.29 -1.35
CA ALA A 7 -12.05 22.82 -1.88
C ALA A 7 -11.61 21.59 -1.07
N LEU A 8 -12.14 20.42 -1.42
CA LEU A 8 -11.53 19.12 -1.11
C LEU A 8 -10.54 18.80 -2.23
N ASP A 9 -9.62 19.73 -2.47
CA ASP A 9 -8.57 19.60 -3.48
C ASP A 9 -7.26 20.13 -2.87
N GLU A 10 -6.84 19.52 -1.76
CA GLU A 10 -5.57 19.87 -1.15
C GLU A 10 -4.88 18.60 -0.63
N ARG A 11 -3.83 18.21 -1.36
CA ARG A 11 -2.72 17.30 -1.02
C ARG A 11 -2.66 15.97 -1.78
N ARG A 12 -2.76 16.01 -3.11
CA ARG A 12 -1.90 15.14 -3.93
C ARG A 12 -0.91 16.05 -4.65
N GLY A 13 0.32 16.09 -4.13
CA GLY A 13 1.40 16.75 -4.84
C GLY A 13 1.61 16.08 -6.20
N PRO A 14 2.23 16.75 -7.18
CA PRO A 14 2.47 16.21 -8.52
C PRO A 14 3.34 14.93 -8.57
N HIS A 15 3.80 14.41 -7.43
CA HIS A 15 4.61 13.19 -7.29
C HIS A 15 4.10 12.25 -6.16
N ASP A 16 2.82 12.33 -5.80
CA ASP A 16 2.26 11.39 -4.83
C ASP A 16 1.78 10.11 -5.54
N ASP A 17 2.70 9.17 -5.78
CA ASP A 17 2.41 7.82 -6.29
C ASP A 17 1.72 6.91 -5.25
N SER A 18 1.18 7.51 -4.19
CA SER A 18 0.44 6.83 -3.13
C SER A 18 -0.93 6.39 -3.67
N ARG A 19 -1.17 5.09 -3.69
CA ARG A 19 -2.38 4.42 -4.16
C ARG A 19 -3.12 3.81 -2.98
N GLU A 20 -4.43 3.99 -2.93
CA GLU A 20 -5.27 3.22 -2.00
C GLU A 20 -5.46 1.82 -2.56
N ILE A 21 -5.11 0.81 -1.77
CA ILE A 21 -5.31 -0.61 -2.10
C ILE A 21 -6.29 -1.23 -1.11
N LEU A 22 -7.13 -2.13 -1.61
CA LEU A 22 -8.08 -2.87 -0.78
C LEU A 22 -7.55 -4.30 -0.55
N VAL A 23 -7.14 -4.57 0.68
CA VAL A 23 -6.55 -5.84 1.08
C VAL A 23 -7.56 -6.65 1.87
N LYS A 24 -7.79 -7.90 1.46
CA LYS A 24 -8.59 -8.85 2.25
C LYS A 24 -7.67 -9.57 3.22
N THR A 25 -7.80 -9.28 4.50
CA THR A 25 -6.99 -9.96 5.52
C THR A 25 -7.43 -11.41 5.69
N PRO A 26 -6.51 -12.38 5.72
CA PRO A 26 -6.84 -13.77 6.02
C PRO A 26 -7.39 -13.88 7.45
N GLY A 27 -8.47 -14.67 7.63
CA GLY A 27 -9.09 -14.88 8.94
C GLY A 27 -10.17 -13.86 9.35
N ASN A 28 -10.37 -12.78 8.59
CA ASN A 28 -11.46 -11.83 8.81
C ASN A 28 -12.14 -11.49 7.46
N ASN A 29 -13.47 -11.53 7.40
CA ASN A 29 -14.23 -11.14 6.19
C ASN A 29 -14.17 -9.63 5.88
N SER A 30 -13.39 -8.88 6.65
CA SER A 30 -13.19 -7.45 6.51
C SER A 30 -12.11 -7.14 5.47
N SER A 31 -12.33 -6.08 4.69
CA SER A 31 -11.31 -5.54 3.80
C SER A 31 -10.66 -4.33 4.46
N LEU A 32 -9.33 -4.29 4.49
CA LEU A 32 -8.56 -3.15 4.95
C LEU A 32 -8.23 -2.24 3.76
N ARG A 33 -8.49 -0.95 3.92
CA ARG A 33 -8.02 0.08 2.99
C ARG A 33 -6.65 0.53 3.46
N LEU A 34 -5.64 0.25 2.67
CA LEU A 34 -4.25 0.60 2.97
C LEU A 34 -3.76 1.60 1.93
N ASN A 35 -2.86 2.49 2.33
CA ASN A 35 -2.14 3.33 1.38
C ASN A 35 -0.82 2.64 1.03
N ALA A 36 -0.59 2.45 -0.25
CA ALA A 36 0.61 1.84 -0.80
C ALA A 36 1.31 2.82 -1.74
N LYS A 37 2.59 3.06 -1.52
CA LYS A 37 3.41 3.97 -2.33
C LYS A 37 4.57 3.20 -2.94
N SER A 38 4.74 3.29 -4.25
CA SER A 38 5.92 2.76 -4.90
C SER A 38 7.06 3.78 -4.89
N GLN A 39 8.27 3.31 -4.64
CA GLN A 39 9.50 4.07 -4.76
C GLN A 39 10.57 3.24 -5.47
N GLN A 40 11.37 3.87 -6.33
CA GLN A 40 12.52 3.23 -6.95
C GLN A 40 13.72 3.34 -5.99
N LEU A 41 14.27 2.22 -5.54
CA LEU A 41 15.43 2.14 -4.66
C LEU A 41 16.43 1.12 -5.20
N ASP A 42 17.69 1.52 -5.43
CA ASP A 42 18.79 0.65 -5.87
C ASP A 42 18.41 -0.35 -6.99
N ASP A 43 17.87 0.16 -8.10
CA ASP A 43 17.37 -0.60 -9.26
C ASP A 43 16.13 -1.49 -9.01
N ARG A 44 15.47 -1.37 -7.85
CA ARG A 44 14.27 -2.14 -7.48
C ARG A 44 13.08 -1.22 -7.22
N VAL A 45 11.87 -1.73 -7.46
CA VAL A 45 10.64 -1.06 -7.04
C VAL A 45 10.26 -1.58 -5.67
N VAL A 46 10.33 -0.70 -4.66
CA VAL A 46 9.88 -0.96 -3.29
C VAL A 46 8.49 -0.36 -3.12
N TRP A 47 7.58 -1.12 -2.54
CA TRP A 47 6.24 -0.69 -2.17
C TRP A 47 6.16 -0.51 -0.68
N GLU A 48 5.99 0.73 -0.22
CA GLU A 48 5.74 1.02 1.18
C GLU A 48 4.23 1.06 1.44
N VAL A 49 3.75 0.21 2.34
CA VAL A 49 2.34 0.06 2.66
C VAL A 49 2.10 0.49 4.10
N THR A 50 1.33 1.55 4.28
CA THR A 50 0.97 2.05 5.61
C THR A 50 -0.12 1.16 6.22
N LEU A 51 0.22 0.47 7.31
CA LEU A 51 -0.70 -0.36 8.06
C LEU A 51 -1.42 0.46 9.15
N PRO A 52 -2.70 0.19 9.41
CA PRO A 52 -3.38 0.78 10.56
C PRO A 52 -2.81 0.13 11.83
N PHE A 53 -2.19 0.94 12.69
CA PHE A 53 -1.65 0.53 14.00
C PHE A 53 -0.29 -0.19 14.01
N GLU A 54 0.40 -0.29 12.88
CA GLU A 54 1.74 -0.89 12.78
C GLU A 54 2.67 0.01 11.97
N ASP A 55 3.98 -0.26 12.06
CA ASP A 55 4.96 0.39 11.21
C ASP A 55 4.70 0.09 9.72
N PRO A 56 4.99 1.04 8.82
CA PRO A 56 4.85 0.81 7.38
C PRO A 56 5.61 -0.44 6.93
N LEU A 57 4.93 -1.27 6.16
CA LEU A 57 5.50 -2.48 5.61
C LEU A 57 6.10 -2.19 4.25
N GLN A 58 7.41 -2.34 4.12
CA GLN A 58 8.10 -2.22 2.85
C GLN A 58 8.13 -3.57 2.16
N LEU A 59 7.69 -3.63 0.91
CA LEU A 59 7.51 -4.85 0.14
C LEU A 59 8.25 -4.73 -1.19
N VAL A 60 8.91 -5.81 -1.60
CA VAL A 60 9.51 -5.95 -2.93
C VAL A 60 9.00 -7.20 -3.61
N LYS A 61 8.94 -7.17 -4.93
CA LYS A 61 8.61 -8.34 -5.73
C LYS A 61 9.89 -9.02 -6.20
N GLU A 62 10.25 -10.13 -5.57
CA GLU A 62 11.42 -10.95 -5.92
C GLU A 62 10.97 -12.34 -6.37
N ASN A 63 11.50 -12.85 -7.48
CA ASN A 63 11.15 -14.18 -8.01
C ASN A 63 9.63 -14.42 -8.16
N LYS A 64 8.87 -13.38 -8.53
CA LYS A 64 7.39 -13.37 -8.63
C LYS A 64 6.65 -13.52 -7.30
N GLN A 65 7.34 -13.39 -6.17
CA GLN A 65 6.76 -13.41 -4.83
C GLN A 65 6.96 -12.05 -4.16
N TRP A 66 6.01 -11.66 -3.32
CA TRP A 66 6.12 -10.44 -2.51
C TRP A 66 6.84 -10.75 -1.21
N VAL A 67 7.87 -9.97 -0.91
CA VAL A 67 8.76 -10.17 0.24
C VAL A 67 8.83 -8.86 1.03
N ALA A 68 8.68 -8.93 2.35
CA ALA A 68 8.90 -7.78 3.21
C ALA A 68 10.38 -7.47 3.37
N LEU A 69 10.74 -6.19 3.27
CA LEU A 69 12.05 -5.66 3.59
C LEU A 69 12.11 -5.25 5.07
N GLY A 70 13.25 -5.52 5.72
CA GLY A 70 13.52 -5.15 7.11
C GLY A 70 13.18 -6.25 8.13
N GLU A 71 13.22 -5.89 9.42
CA GLU A 71 12.90 -6.79 10.54
C GLU A 71 11.39 -6.94 10.78
N ASN A 72 10.55 -6.37 9.90
CA ASN A 72 9.10 -6.36 10.09
C ASN A 72 8.56 -7.80 9.96
N GLN A 73 8.16 -8.39 11.10
CA GLN A 73 7.65 -9.76 11.21
C GLN A 73 6.17 -9.87 10.78
N ALA A 74 5.76 -9.09 9.78
CA ALA A 74 4.41 -9.19 9.26
C ALA A 74 4.13 -10.62 8.78
N ASP A 75 2.93 -11.13 9.10
CA ASP A 75 2.52 -12.47 8.71
C ASP A 75 2.65 -12.67 7.20
N LYS A 76 3.16 -13.85 6.80
CA LYS A 76 3.34 -14.20 5.39
C LYS A 76 2.03 -14.11 4.60
N ASP A 77 0.92 -14.48 5.23
CA ASP A 77 -0.41 -14.39 4.62
C ASP A 77 -0.86 -12.93 4.41
N LEU A 78 -0.49 -12.01 5.31
CA LEU A 78 -0.75 -10.58 5.15
C LEU A 78 0.11 -10.00 4.02
N ILE A 79 1.41 -10.31 4.00
CA ILE A 79 2.35 -9.92 2.93
C ILE A 79 1.80 -10.36 1.57
N GLN A 80 1.36 -11.61 1.45
CA GLN A 80 0.80 -12.15 0.22
C GLN A 80 -0.52 -11.44 -0.16
N ALA A 81 -1.42 -11.21 0.81
CA ALA A 81 -2.68 -10.53 0.54
C ALA A 81 -2.48 -9.08 0.07
N ILE A 82 -1.52 -8.36 0.66
CA ILE A 82 -1.12 -7.01 0.23
C ILE A 82 -0.54 -7.06 -1.18
N GLY A 83 0.40 -7.98 -1.43
CA GLY A 83 1.01 -8.19 -2.74
C GLY A 83 -0.01 -8.48 -3.84
N ASP A 84 -0.97 -9.35 -3.57
CA ASP A 84 -2.06 -9.67 -4.49
C ASP A 84 -2.95 -8.45 -4.79
N ALA A 85 -3.18 -7.59 -3.79
CA ALA A 85 -3.93 -6.35 -3.97
C ALA A 85 -3.17 -5.34 -4.83
N ILE A 86 -1.84 -5.22 -4.64
CA ILE A 86 -0.98 -4.38 -5.49
C ILE A 86 -0.99 -4.91 -6.93
N ASP A 87 -0.79 -6.21 -7.14
CA ASP A 87 -0.79 -6.81 -8.47
C ASP A 87 -2.12 -6.60 -9.21
N LYS A 88 -3.26 -6.72 -8.51
CA LYS A 88 -4.57 -6.41 -9.09
C LYS A 88 -4.71 -4.96 -9.51
N GLN A 89 -4.11 -4.02 -8.75
CA GLN A 89 -4.13 -2.59 -9.06
C GLN A 89 -3.17 -2.21 -10.20
N LEU A 90 -2.13 -3.00 -10.44
CA LEU A 90 -1.19 -2.79 -11.56
C LEU A 90 -1.67 -3.44 -12.86
N ALA A 91 -2.57 -4.42 -12.79
CA ALA A 91 -3.14 -5.10 -13.94
C ALA A 91 -4.31 -4.36 -14.61
N VAL A 92 -4.76 -3.24 -14.03
CA VAL A 92 -5.82 -2.35 -14.55
C VAL A 92 -5.18 -1.20 -15.32
#